data_AF-A0A7S2M2E1-F1
#
_entry.id   AF-A0A7S2M2E1-F1
#
_cell.length_a   1.000
_cell.length_b   1.000
_cell.length_c   1.000
_cell.angle_alpha   90.00
_cell.angle_beta   90.00
_cell.angle_gamma   90.00
#
_symmetry.space_group_name_H-M   'P 1'
#
loop_
_entity.id
_entity.type
_entity.pdbx_description
1 polymer ?
#
loop_
_entity_poly.entity_id
_entity_poly.type
_entity_poly.pdbx_seq_one_letter_code
_entity_poly.pdbx_strand_id
1 'polypeptide(L)'
;MSTDNNNNEAAAAAEKRPSHPLPPSEQLGLADNTKKTRDTGIYYINMYLSEMAPFGDDDIGSFDQVTPQHVEGDNLEKFISSFYCWLAKTAFRTIQNTWISTDKKLQYQKYAKQAIKDRFPRHHLFSDAYVDWHQDIVPAFRKQCDRSRQLDENINEVRKSHPLYPDVKDRGNPTAIRAKDLGT
;
A
#
# COMPACT_ATOMS: atom_id res chain seq x y z
N MET A 1 52.32 -7.09 -54.94
CA MET A 1 50.97 -7.69 -55.01
C MET A 1 50.24 -7.27 -53.77
N SER A 2 49.38 -6.26 -53.91
CA SER A 2 48.49 -5.77 -52.86
C SER A 2 47.28 -6.68 -52.76
N THR A 3 46.89 -7.03 -51.54
CA THR A 3 45.51 -7.38 -51.21
C THR A 3 45.20 -6.79 -49.86
N ASP A 4 44.49 -5.66 -49.89
CA ASP A 4 43.70 -5.15 -48.79
C ASP A 4 42.64 -6.19 -48.40
N ASN A 5 42.39 -6.36 -47.10
CA ASN A 5 41.12 -6.89 -46.63
C ASN A 5 40.74 -6.20 -45.32
N ASN A 6 39.84 -5.22 -45.49
CA ASN A 6 38.98 -4.68 -44.45
C ASN A 6 38.17 -5.82 -43.79
N ASN A 7 38.23 -5.93 -42.47
CA ASN A 7 37.14 -6.53 -41.70
C ASN A 7 36.83 -5.62 -40.51
N ASN A 8 35.82 -4.78 -40.73
CA ASN A 8 34.94 -4.27 -39.70
C ASN A 8 34.27 -5.46 -39.01
N GLU A 9 34.48 -5.64 -37.72
CA GLU A 9 33.47 -6.30 -36.88
C GLU A 9 33.22 -5.47 -35.63
N ALA A 10 31.95 -5.13 -35.49
CA ALA A 10 31.39 -4.22 -34.55
C ALA A 10 31.73 -4.62 -33.11
N ALA A 11 32.12 -3.61 -32.32
CA ALA A 11 32.05 -3.66 -30.88
C ALA A 11 30.62 -4.02 -30.47
N ALA A 12 30.42 -5.28 -30.08
CA ALA A 12 29.20 -5.75 -29.46
C ALA A 12 29.04 -4.98 -28.13
N ALA A 13 28.18 -3.98 -28.15
CA ALA A 13 27.68 -3.33 -26.96
C ALA A 13 27.06 -4.41 -26.06
N ALA A 14 27.73 -4.68 -24.94
CA ALA A 14 27.20 -5.49 -23.87
C ALA A 14 25.95 -4.79 -23.31
N GLU A 15 24.80 -5.11 -23.90
CA GLU A 15 23.49 -4.70 -23.44
C GLU A 15 23.28 -5.29 -22.04
N LYS A 16 23.46 -4.45 -21.01
CA LYS A 16 23.07 -4.74 -19.63
C LYS A 16 21.58 -5.06 -19.62
N ARG A 17 21.23 -6.33 -19.76
CA ARG A 17 19.88 -6.82 -19.48
C ARG A 17 19.58 -6.54 -18.00
N PRO A 18 18.54 -5.76 -17.66
CA PRO A 18 18.16 -5.58 -16.27
C PRO A 18 17.79 -6.95 -15.67
N SER A 19 18.48 -7.34 -14.59
CA SER A 19 18.31 -8.60 -13.87
C SER A 19 17.05 -8.66 -13.00
N HIS A 20 16.11 -7.73 -13.20
CA HIS A 20 14.85 -7.65 -12.47
C HIS A 20 13.70 -7.51 -13.47
N PRO A 21 12.60 -8.27 -13.31
CA PRO A 21 11.35 -7.93 -13.99
C PRO A 21 11.01 -6.48 -13.66
N LEU A 22 10.66 -5.68 -14.67
CA LEU A 22 10.19 -4.32 -14.46
C LEU A 22 9.03 -4.34 -13.44
N PRO A 23 8.96 -3.37 -12.52
CA PRO A 23 7.83 -3.27 -11.61
C PRO A 23 6.54 -3.21 -12.45
N PRO A 24 5.43 -3.87 -12.02
CA PRO A 24 4.22 -3.94 -12.86
C PRO A 24 3.58 -2.57 -13.17
N SER A 25 4.09 -1.48 -12.57
CA SER A 25 3.77 -0.09 -12.93
C SER A 25 4.22 0.31 -14.34
N GLU A 26 5.12 -0.45 -14.96
CA GLU A 26 5.65 -0.21 -16.32
C GLU A 26 5.12 -1.22 -17.35
N GLN A 27 4.23 -2.13 -16.95
CA GLN A 27 3.52 -2.97 -17.91
C GLN A 27 2.48 -2.12 -18.66
N LEU A 28 2.81 -1.75 -19.90
CA LEU A 28 1.89 -1.10 -20.85
C LEU A 28 0.55 -1.87 -20.88
N GLY A 29 -0.54 -1.23 -20.44
CA GLY A 29 -1.90 -1.76 -20.57
C GLY A 29 -2.73 -1.95 -19.30
N LEU A 30 -2.25 -1.57 -18.11
CA LEU A 30 -3.14 -1.55 -16.93
C LEU A 30 -4.17 -0.42 -17.06
N ALA A 31 -5.46 -0.76 -17.04
CA ALA A 31 -6.54 0.21 -16.95
C ALA A 31 -6.33 1.13 -15.73
N ASP A 32 -6.59 2.43 -15.87
CA ASP A 32 -6.37 3.45 -14.83
C ASP A 32 -6.96 3.08 -13.46
N ASN A 33 -8.05 2.33 -13.45
CA ASN A 33 -8.69 1.82 -12.23
C ASN A 33 -7.79 0.84 -11.48
N THR A 34 -7.09 -0.05 -12.17
CA THR A 34 -6.16 -1.01 -11.53
C THR A 34 -4.99 -0.28 -10.89
N LYS A 35 -4.45 0.74 -11.57
CA LYS A 35 -3.40 1.60 -11.01
C LYS A 35 -3.88 2.31 -9.73
N LYS A 36 -5.04 2.97 -9.77
CA LYS A 36 -5.64 3.61 -8.58
C LYS A 36 -5.86 2.65 -7.41
N THR A 37 -6.30 1.41 -7.67
CA THR A 37 -6.46 0.43 -6.60
C THR A 37 -5.13 0.06 -5.96
N ARG A 38 -4.09 -0.17 -6.77
CA ARG A 38 -2.75 -0.48 -6.27
C ARG A 38 -2.17 0.68 -5.46
N ASP A 39 -2.24 1.90 -5.99
CA ASP A 39 -1.72 3.10 -5.31
C ASP A 39 -2.43 3.31 -3.96
N THR A 40 -3.74 3.06 -3.90
CA THR A 40 -4.50 3.10 -2.64
C THR A 40 -4.00 2.06 -1.63
N GLY A 41 -3.71 0.83 -2.08
CA GLY A 41 -3.14 -0.21 -1.22
C GLY A 41 -1.78 0.18 -0.66
N ILE A 42 -0.89 0.67 -1.52
CA ILE A 42 0.46 1.15 -1.14
C ILE A 42 0.37 2.31 -0.16
N TYR A 43 -0.54 3.26 -0.39
CA TYR A 43 -0.74 4.40 0.50
C TYR A 43 -1.01 3.99 1.96
N TYR A 44 -1.93 3.05 2.19
CA TYR A 44 -2.21 2.57 3.55
C TYR A 44 -1.07 1.75 4.14
N ILE A 45 -0.32 1.01 3.32
CA ILE A 45 0.88 0.30 3.79
C ILE A 45 1.96 1.31 4.24
N ASN A 46 2.21 2.37 3.47
CA ASN A 46 3.17 3.40 3.83
C ASN A 46 2.77 4.13 5.11
N MET A 47 1.48 4.43 5.27
CA MET A 47 0.97 5.03 6.51
C MET A 47 1.24 4.11 7.71
N TYR A 48 0.94 2.81 7.59
CA TYR A 48 1.26 1.82 8.62
C TYR A 48 2.76 1.76 8.96
N LEU A 49 3.62 1.71 7.93
CA LEU A 49 5.08 1.69 8.11
C LEU A 49 5.56 2.93 8.88
N SER A 50 5.04 4.11 8.53
CA SER A 50 5.39 5.37 9.19
C SER A 50 4.91 5.47 10.64
N GLU A 51 3.78 4.86 10.98
CA GLU A 51 3.19 4.95 12.33
C GLU A 51 3.72 3.87 13.27
N MET A 52 4.00 2.67 12.75
CA MET A 52 4.19 1.47 13.56
C MET A 52 5.61 0.91 13.51
N ALA A 53 6.45 1.33 12.56
CA ALA A 53 7.83 0.87 12.38
C ALA A 53 7.98 -0.66 12.60
N PRO A 54 7.26 -1.51 11.85
CA PRO A 54 7.12 -2.94 12.16
C PRO A 54 8.41 -3.75 12.03
N PHE A 55 9.46 -3.16 11.45
CA PHE A 55 10.78 -3.76 11.28
C PHE A 55 11.82 -3.20 12.27
N GLY A 56 11.42 -2.39 13.24
CA GLY A 56 12.35 -1.79 14.22
C GLY A 56 13.05 -0.55 13.66
N ASP A 57 14.36 -0.45 13.89
CA ASP A 57 15.18 0.74 13.62
C ASP A 57 15.65 0.88 12.16
N ASP A 58 15.11 0.07 11.24
CA ASP A 58 15.53 0.03 9.83
C ASP A 58 15.08 1.26 8.99
N ASP A 59 14.50 2.30 9.62
CA ASP A 59 13.99 3.52 8.97
C ASP A 59 13.12 3.27 7.71
N ILE A 60 12.33 2.18 7.74
CA ILE A 60 11.45 1.78 6.63
C ILE A 60 10.14 2.57 6.72
N GLY A 61 10.09 3.71 6.04
CA GLY A 61 8.89 4.56 5.93
C GLY A 61 8.04 4.31 4.68
N SER A 62 8.56 3.56 3.71
CA SER A 62 7.91 3.28 2.43
C SER A 62 7.93 1.80 2.08
N PHE A 63 6.86 1.32 1.45
CA PHE A 63 6.74 -0.06 1.00
C PHE A 63 7.80 -0.44 -0.04
N ASP A 64 8.31 0.53 -0.80
CA ASP A 64 9.39 0.30 -1.74
C ASP A 64 10.76 0.05 -1.07
N GLN A 65 10.91 0.42 0.20
CA GLN A 65 12.10 0.12 1.01
C GLN A 65 12.02 -1.29 1.63
N VAL A 66 10.84 -1.92 1.64
CA VAL A 66 10.69 -3.30 2.14
C VAL A 66 11.34 -4.26 1.14
N THR A 67 12.38 -4.95 1.62
CA THR A 67 13.13 -5.95 0.86
C THR A 67 12.68 -7.38 1.22
N PRO A 68 13.03 -8.40 0.41
CA PRO A 68 12.71 -9.79 0.72
C PRO A 68 13.20 -10.29 2.09
N GLN A 69 14.31 -9.74 2.59
CA GLN A 69 14.87 -10.10 3.91
C GLN A 69 13.91 -9.74 5.06
N HIS A 70 13.26 -8.58 4.98
CA HIS A 70 12.30 -8.14 6.00
C HIS A 70 11.06 -9.02 6.08
N VAL A 71 10.75 -9.73 4.99
CA VAL A 71 9.54 -10.54 4.85
C VAL A 71 9.86 -12.04 4.74
N GLU A 72 11.09 -12.46 5.06
CA GLU A 72 11.50 -13.86 5.00
C GLU A 72 10.78 -14.73 6.05
N GLY A 73 10.54 -16.00 5.71
CA GLY A 73 9.83 -16.94 6.58
C GLY A 73 8.44 -16.42 6.97
N ASP A 74 8.11 -16.52 8.25
CA ASP A 74 6.80 -16.11 8.77
C ASP A 74 6.66 -14.59 8.90
N ASN A 75 7.69 -13.80 8.56
CA ASN A 75 7.66 -12.36 8.75
C ASN A 75 6.65 -11.67 7.83
N LEU A 76 6.43 -12.17 6.60
CA LEU A 76 5.36 -11.64 5.75
C LEU A 76 3.97 -11.86 6.38
N GLU A 77 3.76 -13.04 6.97
CA GLU A 77 2.50 -13.37 7.63
C GLU A 77 2.23 -12.43 8.81
N LYS A 78 3.26 -12.23 9.67
CA LYS A 78 3.22 -11.31 10.81
C LYS A 78 3.00 -9.86 10.35
N PHE A 79 3.68 -9.43 9.30
CA PHE A 79 3.51 -8.10 8.71
C PHE A 79 2.07 -7.89 8.22
N ILE A 80 1.52 -8.80 7.42
CA ILE A 80 0.15 -8.70 6.92
C ILE A 80 -0.87 -8.70 8.07
N SER A 81 -0.70 -9.60 9.04
CA SER A 81 -1.58 -9.69 10.20
C SER A 81 -1.57 -8.41 11.04
N SER A 82 -0.37 -7.84 11.25
CA SER A 82 -0.20 -6.61 12.02
C SER A 82 -0.75 -5.40 11.29
N PHE A 83 -0.51 -5.31 9.97
CA PHE A 83 -1.09 -4.30 9.10
C PHE A 83 -2.63 -4.38 9.10
N TYR A 84 -3.21 -5.56 8.96
CA TYR A 84 -4.68 -5.73 9.02
C TYR A 84 -5.26 -5.36 10.37
N CYS A 85 -4.58 -5.72 11.46
CA CYS A 85 -4.97 -5.33 12.81
C CYS A 85 -4.96 -3.80 12.98
N TRP A 86 -3.90 -3.12 12.50
CA TRP A 86 -3.81 -1.66 12.46
C TRP A 86 -4.94 -1.07 11.61
N LEU A 87 -5.09 -1.49 10.35
CA LEU A 87 -6.11 -0.98 9.42
C LEU A 87 -7.54 -1.13 10.00
N ALA A 88 -7.82 -2.25 10.67
CA ALA A 88 -9.10 -2.48 11.32
C ALA A 88 -9.36 -1.52 12.49
N LYS A 89 -8.34 -1.23 13.30
CA LYS A 89 -8.40 -0.37 14.50
C LYS A 89 -8.28 1.12 14.21
N THR A 90 -7.62 1.50 13.13
CA THR A 90 -7.34 2.90 12.83
C THR A 90 -8.60 3.64 12.41
N ALA A 91 -8.83 4.77 13.05
CA ALA A 91 -10.05 5.54 12.91
C ALA A 91 -9.89 6.55 11.76
N PHE A 92 -10.16 6.10 10.54
CA PHE A 92 -10.03 6.91 9.33
C PHE A 92 -11.25 7.81 9.13
N ARG A 93 -11.03 9.11 8.97
CA ARG A 93 -12.08 10.09 8.66
C ARG A 93 -12.18 10.35 7.16
N THR A 94 -13.40 10.44 6.66
CA THR A 94 -13.72 10.90 5.30
C THR A 94 -13.62 12.42 5.24
N ILE A 95 -13.67 12.96 4.01
CA ILE A 95 -13.73 14.41 3.76
C ILE A 95 -14.97 15.04 4.39
N GLN A 96 -16.07 14.28 4.47
CA GLN A 96 -17.31 14.67 5.14
C GLN A 96 -17.23 14.54 6.67
N ASN A 97 -16.03 14.31 7.23
CA ASN A 97 -15.79 14.14 8.65
C ASN A 97 -16.57 12.98 9.29
N THR A 98 -16.88 11.94 8.49
CA THR A 98 -17.51 10.70 8.95
C THR A 98 -16.50 9.56 8.96
N TRP A 99 -16.82 8.44 9.63
CA TRP A 99 -15.94 7.27 9.66
C TRP A 99 -15.97 6.51 8.33
N ILE A 100 -14.81 6.02 7.90
CA ILE A 100 -14.73 5.05 6.80
C ILE A 100 -15.48 3.78 7.20
N SER A 101 -16.36 3.29 6.33
CA SER A 101 -17.13 2.07 6.57
C SER A 101 -16.27 0.81 6.59
N THR A 102 -16.71 -0.23 7.29
CA THR A 102 -16.07 -1.55 7.30
C THR A 102 -15.88 -2.11 5.88
N ASP A 103 -16.86 -1.91 4.99
CA ASP A 103 -16.75 -2.38 3.61
C ASP A 103 -15.67 -1.65 2.81
N LYS A 104 -15.43 -0.36 3.10
CA LYS A 104 -14.31 0.38 2.51
C LYS A 104 -12.96 -0.11 3.06
N LYS A 105 -12.87 -0.38 4.35
CA LYS A 105 -11.67 -1.01 4.94
C LYS A 105 -11.37 -2.38 4.32
N LEU A 106 -12.40 -3.19 4.06
CA LEU A 106 -12.26 -4.46 3.34
C LEU A 106 -11.79 -4.30 1.90
N GLN A 107 -12.21 -3.24 1.21
CA GLN A 107 -11.65 -2.91 -0.11
C GLN A 107 -10.16 -2.56 -0.01
N TYR A 108 -9.77 -1.73 0.95
CA TYR A 108 -8.37 -1.37 1.15
C TYR A 108 -7.49 -2.57 1.55
N GLN A 109 -8.03 -3.48 2.36
CA GLN A 109 -7.38 -4.74 2.68
C GLN A 109 -7.06 -5.55 1.41
N LYS A 110 -8.04 -5.67 0.49
CA LYS A 110 -7.84 -6.37 -0.80
C LYS A 110 -6.79 -5.67 -1.67
N TYR A 111 -6.82 -4.35 -1.72
CA TYR A 111 -5.86 -3.55 -2.49
C TYR A 111 -4.43 -3.69 -1.94
N ALA A 112 -4.27 -3.63 -0.62
CA ALA A 112 -2.99 -3.85 0.04
C ALA A 112 -2.48 -5.27 -0.19
N LYS A 113 -3.34 -6.30 -0.07
CA LYS A 113 -2.98 -7.69 -0.39
C LYS A 113 -2.44 -7.82 -1.82
N GLN A 114 -3.10 -7.19 -2.78
CA GLN A 114 -2.66 -7.21 -4.17
C GLN A 114 -1.30 -6.51 -4.33
N ALA A 115 -1.11 -5.33 -3.73
CA ALA A 115 0.17 -4.62 -3.76
C ALA A 115 1.31 -5.45 -3.15
N ILE A 116 1.04 -6.17 -2.06
CA ILE A 116 2.03 -7.05 -1.40
C ILE A 116 2.35 -8.25 -2.29
N LYS A 117 1.34 -8.87 -2.91
CA LYS A 117 1.54 -9.96 -3.87
C LYS A 117 2.35 -9.51 -5.08
N ASP A 118 2.09 -8.31 -5.60
CA ASP A 118 2.82 -7.75 -6.75
C ASP A 118 4.30 -7.50 -6.42
N ARG A 119 4.59 -7.10 -5.17
CA ARG A 119 5.96 -6.86 -4.69
C ARG A 119 6.71 -8.16 -4.37
N PHE A 120 6.03 -9.14 -3.78
CA PHE A 120 6.61 -10.43 -3.36
C PHE A 120 5.88 -11.63 -3.99
N PRO A 121 5.84 -11.75 -5.33
CA PRO A 121 4.99 -12.73 -6.01
C PRO A 121 5.41 -14.19 -5.79
N ARG A 122 6.67 -14.42 -5.40
CA ARG A 122 7.24 -15.75 -5.17
C ARG A 122 7.20 -16.16 -3.69
N HIS A 123 6.60 -15.35 -2.81
CA HIS A 123 6.53 -15.68 -1.40
C HIS A 123 5.57 -16.86 -1.16
N HIS A 124 5.97 -17.81 -0.32
CA HIS A 124 5.22 -19.05 -0.06
C HIS A 124 3.80 -18.79 0.48
N LEU A 125 3.60 -17.67 1.18
CA LEU A 125 2.30 -17.22 1.69
C LEU A 125 1.24 -17.03 0.58
N PHE A 126 1.64 -16.89 -0.69
CA PHE A 126 0.72 -16.79 -1.83
C PHE A 126 0.58 -18.09 -2.62
N SER A 127 1.14 -19.20 -2.12
CA SER A 127 0.94 -20.54 -2.68
C SER A 127 -0.41 -21.14 -2.25
N ASP A 128 -0.81 -22.21 -2.93
CA ASP A 128 -2.07 -22.90 -2.65
C ASP A 128 -2.16 -23.47 -1.22
N ALA A 129 -1.01 -23.75 -0.59
CA ALA A 129 -0.94 -24.24 0.79
C ALA A 129 -1.45 -23.23 1.84
N TYR A 130 -1.53 -21.94 1.50
CA TYR A 130 -1.95 -20.86 2.42
C TYR A 130 -3.31 -20.26 2.07
N VAL A 131 -4.07 -20.91 1.18
CA VAL A 131 -5.42 -20.45 0.79
C VAL A 131 -6.33 -20.31 2.01
N ASP A 132 -6.31 -21.30 2.91
CA ASP A 132 -7.15 -21.30 4.12
C ASP A 132 -6.81 -20.15 5.05
N TRP A 133 -5.52 -19.87 5.26
CA TRP A 133 -5.07 -18.72 6.05
C TRP A 133 -5.61 -17.39 5.50
N HIS A 134 -5.57 -17.21 4.17
CA HIS A 134 -6.13 -16.03 3.52
C HIS A 134 -7.66 -15.96 3.61
N GLN A 135 -8.34 -17.11 3.70
CA GLN A 135 -9.78 -17.18 3.89
C GLN A 135 -10.17 -16.86 5.33
N ASP A 136 -9.38 -17.28 6.32
CA ASP A 136 -9.64 -17.08 7.75
C ASP A 136 -9.34 -15.65 8.22
N ILE A 137 -8.32 -15.02 7.66
CA ILE A 137 -7.90 -13.68 8.08
C ILE A 137 -8.92 -12.59 7.70
N VAL A 138 -9.75 -12.81 6.67
CA VAL A 138 -10.76 -11.83 6.22
C VAL A 138 -11.94 -11.72 7.20
N PRO A 139 -12.59 -12.83 7.64
CA PRO A 139 -13.54 -12.81 8.75
C PRO A 139 -12.95 -12.25 10.04
N ALA A 140 -11.71 -12.59 10.38
CA ALA A 140 -11.03 -12.06 11.57
C ALA A 140 -10.86 -10.53 11.48
N PHE A 141 -10.46 -10.02 10.30
CA PHE A 141 -10.35 -8.59 10.03
C PHE A 141 -11.72 -7.88 10.14
N ARG A 142 -12.78 -8.45 9.58
CA ARG A 142 -14.14 -7.88 9.69
C ARG A 142 -14.57 -7.81 11.17
N LYS A 143 -14.41 -8.90 11.92
CA LYS A 143 -14.71 -8.94 13.36
C LYS A 143 -13.91 -7.90 14.13
N GLN A 144 -12.66 -7.68 13.75
CA GLN A 144 -11.80 -6.66 14.37
C GLN A 144 -12.27 -5.23 14.03
N CYS A 145 -12.72 -4.96 12.80
CA CYS A 145 -13.34 -3.69 12.43
C CYS A 145 -14.60 -3.42 13.26
N ASP A 146 -15.47 -4.43 13.39
CA ASP A 146 -16.73 -4.30 14.13
C ASP A 146 -16.48 -4.11 15.63
N ARG A 147 -15.53 -4.85 16.20
CA ARG A 147 -15.09 -4.68 17.59
C ARG A 147 -14.48 -3.31 17.82
N SER A 148 -13.64 -2.82 16.91
CA SER A 148 -13.06 -1.48 17.01
C SER A 148 -14.12 -0.40 17.00
N ARG A 149 -15.19 -0.57 16.21
CA ARG A 149 -16.33 0.36 16.19
C ARG A 149 -17.15 0.31 17.49
N GLN A 150 -17.32 -0.86 18.09
CA GLN A 150 -18.08 -1.04 19.33
C GLN A 150 -17.32 -0.58 20.58
N LEU A 151 -16.00 -0.74 20.59
CA LEU A 151 -15.10 -0.30 21.65
C LEU A 151 -14.58 1.13 21.44
N ASP A 152 -15.11 1.85 20.45
CA ASP A 152 -14.66 3.20 20.09
C ASP A 152 -15.13 4.20 21.14
N GLU A 153 -14.25 4.47 22.12
CA GLU A 153 -14.38 5.57 23.07
C GLU A 153 -14.43 6.94 22.37
N ASN A 154 -14.38 7.12 21.04
CA ASN A 154 -14.73 8.41 20.40
C ASN A 154 -16.22 8.59 20.07
N ILE A 155 -17.06 7.62 20.45
CA ILE A 155 -18.44 7.89 20.87
C ILE A 155 -18.45 8.40 22.35
N ASN A 156 -17.29 8.41 23.03
CA ASN A 156 -17.10 8.69 24.46
C ASN A 156 -15.83 9.53 24.80
N GLU A 157 -15.33 10.38 23.87
CA GLU A 157 -14.20 11.33 24.00
C GLU A 157 -12.79 11.01 23.43
N VAL A 158 -12.44 11.84 22.42
CA VAL A 158 -11.12 12.37 22.02
C VAL A 158 -9.99 11.41 21.65
N ARG A 159 -9.60 11.36 20.35
CA ARG A 159 -8.19 11.25 19.91
C ARG A 159 -7.94 11.61 18.43
N LYS A 160 -6.68 12.03 18.19
CA LYS A 160 -6.09 12.75 17.05
C LYS A 160 -6.45 12.18 15.68
N SER A 161 -7.20 12.94 14.87
CA SER A 161 -7.54 12.61 13.49
C SER A 161 -6.44 13.05 12.51
N HIS A 162 -5.89 12.13 11.71
CA HIS A 162 -5.13 12.48 10.50
C HIS A 162 -6.11 12.69 9.33
N PRO A 163 -6.04 13.83 8.61
CA PRO A 163 -6.81 14.01 7.39
C PRO A 163 -6.26 13.10 6.30
N LEU A 164 -7.11 12.24 5.74
CA LEU A 164 -6.80 11.43 4.57
C LEU A 164 -7.03 12.30 3.32
N TYR A 165 -6.07 12.29 2.38
CA TYR A 165 -6.03 12.90 1.03
C TYR A 165 -5.43 14.32 0.86
N PRO A 166 -4.26 14.43 0.20
CA PRO A 166 -3.81 15.63 -0.53
C PRO A 166 -4.29 15.70 -2.00
N ASP A 167 -4.78 14.60 -2.59
CA ASP A 167 -4.85 14.49 -4.07
C ASP A 167 -6.19 14.88 -4.74
N VAL A 168 -7.01 15.69 -4.09
CA VAL A 168 -8.16 16.33 -4.77
C VAL A 168 -8.33 17.76 -4.31
N LYS A 169 -7.40 18.64 -4.72
CA LYS A 169 -7.68 20.04 -5.10
C LYS A 169 -6.44 20.70 -5.67
N ASP A 170 -6.17 20.38 -6.93
CA ASP A 170 -5.47 21.32 -7.82
C ASP A 170 -6.36 21.57 -9.04
N ARG A 171 -7.52 22.18 -8.80
CA ARG A 171 -8.30 22.94 -9.79
C ARG A 171 -9.12 24.02 -9.08
N GLY A 172 -8.64 25.25 -9.18
CA GLY A 172 -9.48 26.44 -9.34
C GLY A 172 -10.26 26.93 -8.11
N ASN A 173 -9.72 28.00 -7.55
CA ASN A 173 -10.40 29.14 -6.92
C ASN A 173 -10.44 29.21 -5.38
N PRO A 174 -10.02 30.36 -4.78
CA PRO A 174 -9.72 30.51 -3.36
C PRO A 174 -10.86 31.20 -2.63
N THR A 175 -11.71 30.46 -1.93
CA THR A 175 -12.50 31.03 -0.82
C THR A 175 -13.19 29.89 -0.08
N ALA A 176 -12.68 29.56 1.10
CA ALA A 176 -13.47 28.91 2.14
C ALA A 176 -13.13 29.64 3.44
N ILE A 177 -13.99 30.60 3.73
CA ILE A 177 -14.00 31.46 4.91
C ILE A 177 -13.93 30.59 6.16
N ARG A 178 -13.05 30.95 7.10
CA ARG A 178 -13.00 30.31 8.42
C ARG A 178 -14.34 30.56 9.11
N ALA A 179 -14.96 29.53 9.67
CA ALA A 179 -16.24 29.60 10.41
C ALA A 179 -16.21 30.47 11.69
N LYS A 180 -15.15 31.26 11.90
CA LYS A 180 -15.06 32.28 12.96
C LYS A 180 -15.55 33.67 12.52
N ASP A 181 -15.85 33.85 11.23
CA ASP A 181 -16.27 35.14 10.66
C ASP A 181 -17.74 35.14 10.16
N LEU A 182 -18.59 34.21 10.61
CA LEU A 182 -20.03 34.15 10.31
C LEU A 182 -20.90 34.13 11.58
N GLY A 183 -20.54 34.93 12.58
CA GLY A 183 -21.31 35.06 13.80
C GLY A 183 -20.94 36.26 14.66
N THR A 184 -21.37 37.45 14.23
CA THR A 184 -22.11 38.48 15.00
C THR A 184 -22.76 39.43 14.02
#